data_AF-A0A0A6PE86-F1
#
_entry.id   AF-A0A0A6PE86-F1
#
_cell.length_a   1.000
_cell.length_b   1.000
_cell.length_c   1.000
_cell.angle_alpha   90.00
_cell.angle_beta   90.00
_cell.angle_gamma   90.00
#
_symmetry.space_group_name_H-M   'P 1'
#
loop_
_entity.id
_entity.type
_entity.pdbx_description
1 polymer ?
#
loop_
_entity_poly.entity_id
_entity_poly.type
_entity_poly.pdbx_seq_one_letter_code
_entity_poly.pdbx_strand_id
1 'polypeptide(L)'
;MFIDEFATGLHWSVQTALWKMIFQLSLKLNIQIFATTHSLDTLWAFQEIAKNDATDVAVIKLQSFPKKNKIKAVHFKTEEIMIAVEQNIEVR
;
A
#
# COMPACT_ATOMS: atom_id res chain seq x y z
N MET A 1 2.87 13.86 4.43
CA MET A 1 1.51 13.56 4.97
C MET A 1 1.52 12.13 5.48
N PHE A 2 0.94 11.90 6.65
CA PHE A 2 0.80 10.57 7.23
C PHE A 2 -0.68 10.17 7.25
N ILE A 3 -0.99 8.95 6.83
CA ILE A 3 -2.33 8.37 6.89
C ILE A 3 -2.20 7.07 7.67
N ASP A 4 -2.86 6.99 8.81
CA ASP A 4 -2.93 5.75 9.56
C ASP A 4 -4.20 4.99 9.20
N GLU A 5 -4.11 3.66 9.16
CA GLU A 5 -5.17 2.72 8.81
C GLU A 5 -6.01 3.17 7.59
N PHE A 6 -5.33 3.31 6.45
CA PHE A 6 -5.98 3.69 5.21
C PHE A 6 -7.16 2.76 4.90
N ALA A 7 -8.29 3.38 4.55
CA ALA A 7 -9.54 2.76 4.18
C ALA A 7 -10.29 1.99 5.27
N THR A 8 -9.96 2.21 6.56
CA THR A 8 -10.82 1.74 7.65
C THR A 8 -12.25 2.24 7.48
N GLY A 9 -13.20 1.30 7.44
CA GLY A 9 -14.64 1.61 7.31
C GLY A 9 -15.10 1.99 5.90
N LEU A 10 -14.26 1.89 4.87
CA LEU A 10 -14.63 2.18 3.48
C LEU A 10 -14.78 0.91 2.64
N HIS A 11 -15.89 0.81 1.90
CA HIS A 11 -16.10 -0.26 0.93
C HIS A 11 -15.02 -0.23 -0.15
N TRP A 12 -14.52 -1.40 -0.57
CA TRP A 12 -13.39 -1.56 -1.51
C TRP A 12 -13.58 -0.77 -2.82
N SER A 13 -14.82 -0.66 -3.30
CA SER A 13 -15.15 0.06 -4.53
C SER A 13 -14.81 1.56 -4.51
N VAL A 14 -14.69 2.17 -3.32
CA VAL A 14 -14.39 3.61 -3.15
C VAL A 14 -12.88 3.85 -2.99
N GLN A 15 -12.13 2.83 -2.56
CA GLN A 15 -10.71 2.97 -2.21
C GLN A 15 -9.85 3.37 -3.42
N THR A 16 -10.15 2.85 -4.62
CA THR A 16 -9.45 3.22 -5.86
C THR A 16 -9.64 4.70 -6.22
N ALA A 17 -10.86 5.23 -6.07
CA ALA A 17 -11.12 6.64 -6.33
C ALA A 17 -10.40 7.54 -5.32
N LEU A 18 -10.38 7.13 -4.05
CA LEU A 18 -9.69 7.85 -2.98
C LEU A 18 -8.17 7.88 -3.22
N TRP A 19 -7.58 6.73 -3.57
CA TRP A 19 -6.15 6.68 -3.91
C TRP A 19 -5.82 7.59 -5.09
N LYS A 20 -6.62 7.60 -6.18
CA LYS A 20 -6.39 8.50 -7.32
C LYS A 20 -6.35 9.96 -6.88
N MET A 21 -7.30 10.36 -6.04
CA MET A 21 -7.35 11.73 -5.52
C MET A 21 -6.10 12.05 -4.68
N ILE A 22 -5.71 11.15 -3.77
CA ILE A 22 -4.54 11.33 -2.91
C ILE A 22 -3.25 11.45 -3.73
N PHE A 23 -3.08 10.61 -4.76
CA PHE A 23 -1.96 10.70 -5.69
C PHE A 23 -1.93 12.02 -6.46
N GLN A 24 -3.07 12.46 -7.01
CA GLN A 24 -3.13 13.74 -7.71
C GLN A 24 -2.79 14.92 -6.79
N LEU A 25 -3.28 14.87 -5.55
CA LEU A 25 -2.97 15.89 -4.55
C LEU A 25 -1.50 15.86 -4.13
N SER A 26 -0.88 14.67 -4.01
CA SER A 26 0.53 14.55 -3.65
C SER A 26 1.43 15.22 -4.70
N LEU A 27 1.14 14.98 -5.99
CA LEU A 27 1.85 15.59 -7.11
C LEU A 27 1.62 17.10 -7.16
N LYS A 28 0.36 17.53 -7.06
CA LYS A 28 0.00 18.96 -7.14
C LYS A 28 0.61 19.78 -6.00
N LEU A 29 0.68 19.21 -4.81
CA LEU A 29 1.23 19.86 -3.62
C LEU A 29 2.73 19.59 -3.42
N ASN A 30 3.32 18.72 -4.25
CA ASN A 30 4.70 18.26 -4.14
C ASN A 30 5.04 17.73 -2.73
N ILE A 31 4.22 16.80 -2.24
CA ILE A 31 4.38 16.19 -0.90
C ILE A 31 4.56 14.68 -0.98
N GLN A 32 5.35 14.13 -0.06
CA GLN A 32 5.44 12.69 0.14
C GLN A 32 4.33 12.19 1.09
N ILE A 33 3.78 11.02 0.78
CA ILE A 33 2.72 10.37 1.54
C ILE A 33 3.22 9.05 2.10
N PHE A 34 2.99 8.84 3.39
CA PHE A 34 3.17 7.55 4.05
C PHE A 34 1.81 7.09 4.57
N ALA A 35 1.39 5.91 4.14
CA ALA A 35 0.12 5.31 4.54
C ALA A 35 0.35 3.91 5.11
N THR A 36 -0.34 3.58 6.20
CA THR A 36 -0.39 2.22 6.76
C THR A 36 -1.73 1.57 6.38
N THR A 37 -1.73 0.25 6.18
CA THR A 37 -2.96 -0.51 5.98
C THR A 37 -2.76 -1.95 6.42
N HIS A 38 -3.84 -2.56 6.89
CA HIS A 38 -3.92 -4.01 7.11
C HIS A 38 -4.72 -4.71 5.99
N SER A 39 -5.21 -3.97 5.00
CA SER A 39 -6.09 -4.48 3.95
C SER A 39 -5.31 -4.82 2.67
N LEU A 40 -5.49 -6.06 2.18
CA LEU A 40 -5.00 -6.48 0.87
C LEU A 40 -5.75 -5.76 -0.27
N ASP A 41 -7.04 -5.45 -0.10
CA ASP A 41 -7.84 -4.73 -1.09
C ASP A 41 -7.29 -3.31 -1.32
N THR A 42 -6.79 -2.68 -0.27
CA THR A 42 -6.10 -1.39 -0.36
C THR A 42 -4.84 -1.48 -1.20
N LEU A 43 -4.05 -2.56 -1.05
CA LEU A 43 -2.84 -2.77 -1.83
C LEU A 43 -3.15 -3.05 -3.30
N TRP A 44 -4.22 -3.80 -3.61
CA TRP A 44 -4.72 -3.97 -4.98
C TRP A 44 -5.07 -2.63 -5.63
N ALA A 45 -5.89 -1.81 -4.95
CA ALA A 45 -6.30 -0.51 -5.45
C ALA A 45 -5.11 0.43 -5.66
N PHE A 46 -4.13 0.39 -4.75
CA PHE A 46 -2.88 1.13 -4.86
C PHE A 46 -2.07 0.72 -6.10
N GLN A 47 -1.91 -0.59 -6.34
CA GLN A 47 -1.16 -1.10 -7.48
C GLN A 47 -1.75 -0.68 -8.83
N GLU A 48 -3.08 -0.71 -8.96
CA GLU A 48 -3.75 -0.31 -10.21
C GLU A 48 -3.43 1.14 -10.58
N ILE A 49 -3.18 1.99 -9.59
CA ILE A 49 -2.80 3.38 -9.81
C ILE A 49 -1.29 3.49 -10.06
N ALA A 50 -0.48 2.79 -9.27
CA ALA A 50 0.97 2.74 -9.42
C ALA A 50 1.45 2.21 -10.79
N LYS A 51 0.68 1.33 -11.44
CA LYS A 51 0.99 0.84 -12.80
C LYS A 51 0.78 1.90 -13.88
N ASN A 52 -0.24 2.74 -13.70
CA ASN A 52 -0.69 3.68 -14.72
C ASN A 52 0.09 5.00 -14.67
N ASP A 53 0.53 5.42 -13.48
CA ASP A 53 1.33 6.61 -13.29
C ASP A 53 2.75 6.19 -12.90
N ALA A 54 3.74 6.47 -13.77
CA ALA A 54 5.17 6.21 -13.53
C ALA A 54 5.70 7.04 -12.34
N THR A 55 5.35 6.61 -11.13
CA THR A 55 5.57 7.33 -9.88
C THR A 55 6.52 6.55 -8.99
N ASP A 56 7.32 7.29 -8.21
CA ASP A 56 8.22 6.76 -7.20
C ASP A 56 7.40 6.26 -6.00
N VAL A 57 7.01 4.99 -6.04
CA VAL A 57 6.17 4.34 -5.04
C VAL A 57 6.84 3.09 -4.49
N ALA A 58 6.62 2.84 -3.21
CA ALA A 58 7.13 1.66 -2.53
C ALA A 58 6.11 1.11 -1.54
N VAL A 59 6.04 -0.21 -1.44
CA VAL A 59 5.29 -0.89 -0.38
C VAL A 59 6.27 -1.59 0.54
N ILE A 60 6.08 -1.40 1.85
CA ILE A 60 6.93 -2.00 2.88
C ILE A 60 6.05 -2.84 3.78
N LYS A 61 6.30 -4.15 3.83
CA LYS A 61 5.66 -5.03 4.81
C LYS A 61 6.54 -5.14 6.04
N LEU A 62 5.96 -4.88 7.20
CA LEU A 62 6.60 -5.19 8.47
C LEU A 62 6.28 -6.64 8.84
N GLN A 63 7.31 -7.49 8.89
CA GLN A 63 7.17 -8.89 9.24
C GLN A 63 7.80 -9.17 10.61
N SER A 64 7.01 -9.73 11.52
CA SER A 64 7.48 -10.16 12.83
C SER A 64 8.14 -11.54 12.76
N PHE A 65 9.27 -11.71 13.44
CA PHE A 65 9.96 -12.99 13.65
C PHE A 65 9.99 -13.29 15.15
N PRO A 66 8.92 -13.88 15.72
CA PRO A 66 8.76 -14.02 17.17
C PRO A 66 9.89 -14.82 17.81
N LYS A 67 10.34 -15.90 17.16
CA LYS A 67 11.46 -16.74 17.62
C LYS A 67 12.79 -15.98 17.76
N LYS A 68 12.94 -14.83 17.12
CA LYS A 68 14.15 -14.00 17.15
C LYS A 68 13.91 -12.63 17.80
N ASN A 69 12.70 -12.37 18.30
CA ASN A 69 12.24 -11.09 18.82
C ASN A 69 12.65 -9.89 17.92
N LYS A 70 12.44 -10.02 16.61
CA LYS A 70 12.85 -9.03 15.61
C LYS A 70 11.70 -8.75 14.63
N ILE A 71 11.58 -7.49 14.23
CA ILE A 71 10.74 -7.06 13.10
C ILE A 71 11.68 -6.73 11.94
N LYS A 72 11.31 -7.15 10.73
CA LYS A 72 12.03 -6.75 9.50
C LYS A 72 11.09 -6.04 8.55
N ALA A 73 11.61 -5.01 7.90
CA ALA A 73 10.99 -4.38 6.75
C ALA A 73 11.34 -5.19 5.49
N VAL A 74 10.31 -5.65 4.79
CA VAL A 74 10.43 -6.30 3.48
C VAL A 74 9.89 -5.32 2.45
N HIS A 75 10.76 -4.91 1.54
CA HIS A 75 10.39 -4.01 0.44
C HIS A 75 9.78 -4.83 -0.68
N PHE A 76 8.66 -4.35 -1.22
CA PHE A 76 8.04 -4.89 -2.43
C PHE A 76 8.09 -3.83 -3.52
N LYS A 77 8.63 -4.22 -4.68
CA LYS A 77 8.44 -3.47 -5.92
C LYS A 77 7.03 -3.68 -6.45
N THR A 78 6.57 -2.78 -7.30
CA THR A 78 5.22 -2.80 -7.88
C THR A 78 4.87 -4.14 -8.53
N GLU A 79 5.82 -4.81 -9.19
CA GLU A 79 5.59 -6.14 -9.77
C GLU A 79 5.48 -7.25 -8.72
N GLU A 80 6.27 -7.17 -7.64
CA GLU A 80 6.30 -8.15 -6.56
C GLU A 80 5.03 -8.09 -5.69
N ILE A 81 4.42 -6.91 -5.57
CA ILE A 81 3.12 -6.77 -4.90
C ILE A 81 2.07 -7.64 -5.62
N MET A 82 2.10 -7.76 -6.95
CA MET A 82 1.07 -8.48 -7.70
C MET A 82 1.10 -9.97 -7.36
N ILE A 83 2.30 -10.54 -7.35
CA ILE A 83 2.56 -11.92 -6.94
C ILE A 83 2.19 -12.11 -5.47
N ALA A 84 2.59 -11.18 -4.60
CA ALA A 84 2.33 -11.27 -3.17
C ALA A 84 0.83 -11.26 -2.83
N VAL A 85 0.04 -10.52 -3.60
CA VAL A 85 -1.39 -10.40 -3.38
C VAL A 85 -2.14 -11.57 -4.04
N GLU A 86 -1.75 -12.02 -5.23
CA GLU A 86 -2.32 -13.22 -5.89
C GLU A 86 -2.05 -14.52 -5.13
N GLN A 87 -0.86 -14.64 -4.53
CA GLN A 87 -0.49 -15.81 -3.73
C GLN A 87 -1.24 -15.90 -2.40
N ASN A 88 -2.17 -14.97 -2.13
CA ASN A 88 -2.99 -14.95 -0.92
C ASN A 88 -2.10 -15.08 0.32
N ILE A 89 -0.94 -14.39 0.31
CA ILE A 89 0.01 -14.42 1.41
C ILE A 89 -0.80 -14.07 2.64
N GLU A 90 -1.06 -15.03 3.51
CA GLU A 90 -1.76 -14.82 4.77
C GLU A 90 -1.04 -13.68 5.49
N VAL A 91 -1.65 -12.50 5.43
CA VAL A 91 -1.22 -11.33 6.19
C VAL A 91 -1.87 -11.49 7.57
N ARG A 92 -1.40 -12.47 8.32
CA ARG A 92 -1.69 -12.62 9.74
C ARG A 92 -0.37 -12.57 10.51
#